data_AF-A0A1I5P4Y1-F1
#
_entry.id   AF-A0A1I5P4Y1-F1
#
_cell.length_a   1.000
_cell.length_b   1.000
_cell.length_c   1.000
_cell.angle_alpha   90.00
_cell.angle_beta   90.00
_cell.angle_gamma   90.00
#
_symmetry.space_group_name_H-M   'P 1'
#
loop_
_entity.id
_entity.type
_entity.pdbx_description
1 polymer ?
#
loop_
_entity_poly.entity_id
_entity_poly.type
_entity_poly.pdbx_seq_one_letter_code
_entity_poly.pdbx_strand_id
1 'polypeptide(L)'
;MAVYKVEKDELVKVGENLEDMVRSDWADWENFEDIFLGEQLKFRLYDDATGVYRLYRREEAKRPDGELPDVKYIFDVNVDGSNFDYILVEDSLPQFLAVMRMLEPLAARQVRLEAEFEKEQNRRS
;
A
#
# COMPACT_ATOMS: atom_id res chain seq x y z
N MET A 1 0.43 -9.35 7.54
CA MET A 1 1.08 -8.09 7.16
C MET A 1 2.57 -8.32 7.08
N ALA A 2 3.17 -7.78 6.03
CA ALA A 2 4.60 -7.73 5.78
C ALA A 2 4.90 -6.43 5.06
N VAL A 3 6.15 -5.96 5.14
CA VAL A 3 6.61 -4.78 4.43
C VAL A 3 7.69 -5.17 3.43
N TYR A 4 7.53 -4.70 2.20
CA TYR A 4 8.41 -4.99 1.07
C TYR A 4 9.02 -3.71 0.49
N LYS A 5 10.18 -3.85 -0.13
CA LYS A 5 10.78 -2.85 -1.04
C LYS A 5 10.90 -3.44 -2.44
N VAL A 6 11.08 -2.57 -3.43
CA VAL A 6 11.36 -2.96 -4.80
C VAL A 6 12.87 -2.92 -5.06
N GLU A 7 13.48 -4.08 -5.29
CA GLU A 7 14.87 -4.18 -5.70
C GLU A 7 14.95 -4.94 -7.03
N LYS A 8 15.56 -4.34 -8.06
CA LYS A 8 15.72 -4.95 -9.39
C LYS A 8 14.43 -5.57 -9.95
N ASP A 9 13.32 -4.84 -9.85
CA ASP A 9 11.98 -5.26 -10.27
C ASP A 9 11.38 -6.46 -9.48
N GLU A 10 11.90 -6.80 -8.31
CA GLU A 10 11.37 -7.83 -7.41
C GLU A 10 11.00 -7.26 -6.03
N LEU A 11 10.04 -7.91 -5.36
CA LEU A 11 9.66 -7.57 -3.98
C LEU A 11 10.59 -8.26 -2.99
N VAL A 12 11.28 -7.47 -2.18
CA VAL A 12 12.15 -7.95 -1.10
C VAL A 12 11.51 -7.60 0.23
N LYS A 13 11.25 -8.62 1.07
CA LYS A 13 10.70 -8.40 2.41
C LYS A 13 11.73 -7.69 3.29
N VAL A 14 11.34 -6.60 3.92
CA VAL A 14 12.20 -5.75 4.78
C VAL A 14 11.69 -5.62 6.21
N GLY A 15 10.46 -6.07 6.49
CA GLY A 15 9.88 -6.02 7.82
C GLY A 15 8.59 -6.83 7.94
N GLU A 16 8.13 -7.03 9.17
CA GLU A 16 6.83 -7.64 9.48
C GLU A 16 5.70 -6.61 9.56
N ASN A 17 6.03 -5.36 9.87
CA ASN A 17 5.08 -4.27 10.06
C ASN A 17 5.75 -2.94 9.64
N LEU A 18 4.95 -1.88 9.43
CA LEU A 18 5.46 -0.57 9.01
C LEU A 18 6.01 0.21 10.22
N GLU A 19 5.49 -0.10 11.40
CA GLU A 19 5.81 0.42 12.72
C GLU A 19 7.27 0.22 13.09
N ASP A 20 7.80 -0.98 12.88
CA ASP A 20 9.18 -1.31 13.25
C ASP A 20 10.18 -0.59 12.35
N MET A 21 9.71 0.02 11.25
CA MET A 21 10.52 0.80 10.32
C MET A 21 10.54 2.30 10.59
N VAL A 22 9.78 2.77 11.58
CA VAL A 22 9.79 4.17 12.04
C VAL A 22 10.34 4.28 13.46
N ARG A 23 10.48 5.50 13.96
CA ARG A 23 10.93 5.71 15.33
C ARG A 23 9.89 5.18 16.33
N SER A 24 10.38 4.52 17.37
CA SER A 24 9.57 3.89 18.42
C SER A 24 8.71 4.85 19.24
N ASP A 25 9.02 6.16 19.25
CA ASP A 25 8.23 7.19 19.94
C ASP A 25 6.95 7.60 19.19
N TRP A 26 6.73 7.06 17.99
CA TRP A 26 5.54 7.30 17.17
C TRP A 26 4.55 6.14 17.20
N ALA A 27 4.89 5.07 17.91
CA ALA A 27 4.18 3.80 17.90
C ALA A 27 3.08 3.68 18.99
N ASP A 28 2.25 4.71 19.20
CA ASP A 28 1.17 4.70 20.21
C ASP A 28 -0.21 4.74 19.50
N TRP A 29 -1.02 3.67 19.61
CA TRP A 29 -2.04 3.36 18.58
C TRP A 29 -3.43 2.95 19.09
N GLU A 30 -4.45 3.70 18.65
CA GLU A 30 -5.82 3.20 18.40
C GLU A 30 -6.37 3.53 16.99
N ASN A 31 -5.72 4.37 16.18
CA ASN A 31 -6.20 4.74 14.83
C ASN A 31 -5.06 4.83 13.81
N PHE A 32 -4.68 3.69 13.25
CA PHE A 32 -3.37 3.52 12.63
C PHE A 32 -3.23 4.18 11.25
N GLU A 33 -3.97 3.73 10.26
CA GLU A 33 -3.53 3.86 8.87
C GLU A 33 -3.56 5.30 8.34
N ASP A 34 -4.70 5.99 8.43
CA ASP A 34 -4.83 7.32 7.80
C ASP A 34 -4.19 8.45 8.62
N ILE A 35 -4.24 8.36 9.96
CA ILE A 35 -3.70 9.42 10.82
C ILE A 35 -2.17 9.35 10.84
N PHE A 36 -1.58 8.17 10.90
CA PHE A 36 -0.12 8.06 10.95
C PHE A 36 0.54 8.31 9.60
N LEU A 37 0.03 7.70 8.52
CA LEU A 37 0.54 7.98 7.18
C LEU A 37 0.35 9.47 6.85
N GLY A 38 -0.81 10.04 7.16
CA GLY A 38 -1.15 11.43 6.88
C GLY A 38 -0.46 12.48 7.75
N GLU A 39 -0.68 12.43 9.06
CA GLU A 39 -0.27 13.50 9.96
C GLU A 39 1.20 13.41 10.36
N GLN A 40 1.72 12.19 10.53
CA GLN A 40 3.11 11.99 10.96
C GLN A 40 4.04 11.87 9.76
N LEU A 41 3.79 10.91 8.86
CA LEU A 41 4.67 10.62 7.72
C LEU A 41 4.43 11.49 6.48
N LYS A 42 3.39 12.34 6.49
CA LYS A 42 3.04 13.25 5.38
C LYS A 42 2.78 12.53 4.05
N PHE A 43 2.14 11.38 4.10
CA PHE A 43 1.60 10.66 2.95
C PHE A 43 0.09 10.91 2.83
N ARG A 44 -0.37 11.25 1.63
CA ARG A 44 -1.81 11.35 1.35
C ARG A 44 -2.24 10.24 0.42
N LEU A 45 -3.46 9.74 0.65
CA LEU A 45 -4.12 8.85 -0.29
C LEU A 45 -4.21 9.55 -1.65
N TYR A 46 -3.66 8.90 -2.67
CA TYR A 46 -3.55 9.40 -4.04
C TYR A 46 -4.42 8.61 -5.00
N ASP A 47 -4.53 7.30 -4.80
CA ASP A 47 -5.37 6.40 -5.58
C ASP A 47 -5.89 5.26 -4.70
N ASP A 48 -7.06 4.73 -5.02
CA ASP A 48 -7.73 3.64 -4.31
C ASP A 48 -8.41 2.72 -5.32
N ALA A 49 -7.80 1.56 -5.53
CA ALA A 49 -8.38 0.47 -6.30
C ALA A 49 -9.11 -0.44 -5.32
N THR A 50 -10.41 -0.19 -5.13
CA THR A 50 -11.26 -0.85 -4.13
C THR A 50 -11.01 -2.35 -4.08
N GLY A 51 -10.66 -2.84 -2.89
CA GLY A 51 -10.43 -4.28 -2.65
C GLY A 51 -9.11 -4.83 -3.18
N VAL A 52 -8.26 -4.00 -3.78
CA VAL A 52 -6.97 -4.41 -4.37
C VAL A 52 -5.81 -3.69 -3.69
N TYR A 53 -5.77 -2.36 -3.75
CA TYR A 53 -4.73 -1.57 -3.10
C TYR A 53 -5.18 -0.14 -2.81
N ARG A 54 -4.56 0.48 -1.81
CA ARG A 54 -4.54 1.93 -1.63
C ARG A 54 -3.13 2.45 -1.89
N LEU A 55 -3.02 3.53 -2.66
CA LEU A 55 -1.75 4.17 -3.00
C LEU A 55 -1.65 5.50 -2.25
N TYR A 56 -0.67 5.58 -1.39
CA TYR A 56 -0.33 6.80 -0.68
C TYR A 56 0.91 7.44 -1.29
N ARG A 57 0.85 8.76 -1.52
CA ARG A 57 1.96 9.56 -2.06
C ARG A 57 2.45 10.53 -0.99
N ARG A 58 3.77 10.58 -0.82
CA ARG A 58 4.41 11.56 0.07
C ARG A 58 4.24 12.99 -0.48
N GLU A 59 3.73 13.88 0.37
CA GLU A 59 3.69 15.32 0.11
C GLU A 59 5.11 15.89 0.04
N GLU A 60 5.33 16.97 -0.71
CA GLU A 60 6.65 17.62 -0.85
C GLU A 60 7.08 18.42 0.40
N ALA A 61 6.64 17.99 1.58
CA ALA A 61 7.00 18.60 2.85
C ALA A 61 8.44 18.21 3.27
N LYS A 62 9.02 19.01 4.18
CA LYS A 62 10.30 18.65 4.83
C LYS A 62 10.17 17.27 5.45
N ARG A 63 11.04 16.34 5.06
CA ARG A 63 11.13 14.99 5.62
C ARG A 63 11.40 15.10 7.11
N PRO A 64 10.55 14.53 7.98
CA PRO A 64 10.87 14.40 9.39
C PRO A 64 12.10 13.51 9.59
N ASP A 65 12.96 13.87 10.54
CA ASP A 65 14.18 13.10 10.83
C ASP A 65 13.84 11.74 11.48
N GLY A 66 14.37 10.65 10.90
CA GLY A 66 14.18 9.28 11.38
C GLY A 66 13.09 8.47 10.66
N GLU A 67 12.60 8.96 9.52
CA GLU A 67 11.58 8.27 8.72
C GLU A 67 12.14 7.42 7.58
N LEU A 68 11.29 6.52 7.07
CA LEU A 68 11.40 5.74 5.82
C LEU A 68 12.19 6.52 4.73
N PRO A 69 13.51 6.30 4.61
CA PRO A 69 14.35 7.12 3.76
C PRO A 69 14.02 6.83 2.30
N ASP A 70 13.90 7.90 1.53
CA ASP A 70 13.70 7.90 0.07
C ASP A 70 12.38 7.30 -0.45
N VAL A 71 11.49 6.84 0.42
CA VAL A 71 10.16 6.36 0.05
C VAL A 71 9.27 7.52 -0.40
N LYS A 72 8.80 7.45 -1.65
CA LYS A 72 7.88 8.42 -2.27
C LYS A 72 6.45 7.90 -2.33
N TYR A 73 6.27 6.60 -2.48
CA TYR A 73 4.98 5.93 -2.58
C TYR A 73 4.89 4.74 -1.63
N ILE A 74 3.71 4.54 -1.05
CA ILE A 74 3.37 3.36 -0.26
C ILE A 74 2.13 2.74 -0.89
N PHE A 75 2.22 1.47 -1.23
CA PHE A 75 1.05 0.67 -1.61
C PHE A 75 0.64 -0.18 -0.41
N ASP A 76 -0.61 -0.03 0.01
CA ASP A 76 -1.29 -0.90 0.96
C ASP A 76 -2.08 -1.93 0.16
N VAL A 77 -1.59 -3.16 0.05
CA VAL A 77 -2.06 -4.17 -0.92
C VAL A 77 -2.87 -5.26 -0.21
N ASN A 78 -4.09 -5.46 -0.67
CA ASN A 78 -4.96 -6.53 -0.18
C ASN A 78 -4.54 -7.89 -0.75
N VAL A 79 -4.15 -8.81 0.12
CA VAL A 79 -3.70 -10.16 -0.26
C VAL A 79 -4.86 -11.16 -0.32
N ASP A 80 -5.77 -11.12 0.67
CA ASP A 80 -6.83 -12.14 0.80
C ASP A 80 -8.16 -11.64 1.40
N GLY A 81 -8.37 -10.33 1.48
CA GLY A 81 -9.56 -9.69 2.04
C GLY A 81 -9.46 -9.39 3.54
N SER A 82 -8.49 -9.99 4.23
CA SER A 82 -8.25 -9.78 5.67
C SER A 82 -6.80 -9.41 6.00
N ASN A 83 -5.87 -9.71 5.09
CA ASN A 83 -4.46 -9.39 5.21
C ASN A 83 -4.04 -8.35 4.18
N PHE A 84 -3.36 -7.32 4.68
CA PHE A 84 -2.77 -6.26 3.88
C PHE A 84 -1.25 -6.28 4.05
N ASP A 85 -0.54 -6.07 2.95
CA ASP A 85 0.93 -5.98 2.90
C ASP A 85 1.34 -4.63 2.32
N TYR A 86 2.39 -4.02 2.87
CA TYR A 86 2.90 -2.74 2.38
C TYR A 86 4.03 -2.92 1.39
N ILE A 87 4.00 -2.17 0.28
CA ILE A 87 5.11 -2.05 -0.66
C ILE A 87 5.62 -0.60 -0.65
N LEU A 88 6.86 -0.43 -0.23
CA LEU A 88 7.56 0.85 -0.21
C LEU A 88 8.29 1.05 -1.53
N VAL A 89 8.02 2.19 -2.18
CA VAL A 89 8.62 2.56 -3.47
C VAL A 89 9.29 3.91 -3.33
N GLU A 90 10.53 3.98 -3.81
CA GLU A 90 11.31 5.21 -3.84
C GLU A 90 10.80 6.17 -4.93
N ASP A 91 11.41 7.36 -5.04
CA ASP A 91 11.15 8.28 -6.16
C ASP A 91 11.79 7.76 -7.47
N SER A 92 11.27 6.64 -7.94
CA SER A 92 11.79 5.86 -9.06
C SER A 92 10.65 5.38 -9.94
N LEU A 93 10.48 6.03 -11.10
CA LEU A 93 9.47 5.64 -12.09
C LEU A 93 9.56 4.15 -12.49
N PRO A 94 10.75 3.55 -12.72
CA PRO A 94 10.85 2.12 -13.00
C PRO A 94 10.28 1.24 -11.88
N GLN A 95 10.61 1.52 -10.62
CA GLN A 95 10.09 0.74 -9.49
C GLN A 95 8.57 0.91 -9.36
N PHE A 96 8.07 2.14 -9.52
CA PHE A 96 6.63 2.41 -9.52
C PHE A 96 5.91 1.60 -10.59
N LEU A 97 6.40 1.64 -11.84
CA LEU A 97 5.81 0.88 -12.94
C LEU A 97 5.91 -0.64 -12.73
N ALA A 98 6.99 -1.12 -12.11
CA ALA A 98 7.15 -2.53 -11.77
C ALA A 98 6.06 -2.99 -10.79
N VAL A 99 5.79 -2.21 -9.73
CA VAL A 99 4.72 -2.52 -8.77
C VAL A 99 3.34 -2.47 -9.44
N MET A 100 3.05 -1.44 -10.22
CA MET A 100 1.77 -1.34 -10.94
C MET A 100 1.53 -2.57 -11.83
N ARG A 101 2.57 -3.04 -12.54
CA ARG A 101 2.50 -4.26 -13.36
C ARG A 101 2.25 -5.52 -12.53
N MET A 102 2.80 -5.61 -11.32
CA MET A 102 2.54 -6.74 -10.40
C MET A 102 1.11 -6.74 -9.85
N LEU A 103 0.50 -5.57 -9.68
CA LEU A 103 -0.85 -5.41 -9.14
C LEU A 103 -1.95 -5.59 -10.19
N GLU A 104 -1.65 -5.41 -11.48
CA GLU A 104 -2.61 -5.55 -12.58
C GLU A 104 -3.39 -6.88 -12.57
N PRO A 105 -2.78 -8.06 -12.33
CA PRO A 105 -3.52 -9.32 -12.23
C PRO A 105 -4.49 -9.38 -11.05
N LEU A 106 -4.17 -8.72 -9.93
CA LEU A 106 -5.03 -8.65 -8.75
C LEU A 106 -6.26 -7.77 -9.02
N ALA A 107 -6.04 -6.61 -9.63
CA ALA A 107 -7.12 -5.72 -10.05
C ALA A 107 -8.05 -6.40 -11.07
N ALA A 108 -7.48 -7.07 -12.08
CA ALA A 108 -8.26 -7.81 -13.06
C ALA A 108 -9.05 -8.98 -12.43
N ARG A 109 -8.50 -9.64 -11.40
CA ARG A 109 -9.22 -10.67 -10.65
C ARG A 109 -10.40 -10.08 -9.87
N GLN A 110 -10.22 -8.94 -9.21
CA GLN A 110 -11.28 -8.29 -8.45
C GLN A 110 -12.47 -7.91 -9.33
N VAL A 111 -12.22 -7.27 -10.47
CA VAL A 111 -13.27 -6.92 -11.45
C VAL A 111 -14.04 -8.15 -11.92
N ARG A 112 -13.36 -9.28 -12.15
CA ARG A 112 -14.03 -10.55 -12.53
C ARG A 112 -14.93 -11.07 -11.42
N LEU A 113 -14.45 -11.07 -10.17
CA LEU A 113 -15.21 -11.55 -9.02
C LEU A 113 -16.47 -10.71 -8.80
N GLU A 114 -16.36 -9.38 -8.88
CA GLU A 114 -17.51 -8.47 -8.75
C GLU A 114 -18.56 -8.75 -9.83
N ALA A 115 -18.14 -8.90 -11.09
CA ALA A 115 -19.05 -9.25 -12.18
C ALA A 115 -19.70 -10.63 -12.02
N GLU A 116 -19.04 -11.59 -11.37
CA GLU A 116 -19.62 -12.90 -11.04
C GLU A 116 -20.66 -12.78 -9.92
N PHE A 117 -20.34 -12.04 -8.86
CA PHE A 117 -21.27 -11.78 -7.75
C PHE A 117 -22.55 -11.08 -8.22
N GLU A 118 -22.45 -10.05 -9.06
CA GLU A 118 -23.61 -9.36 -9.63
C GLU A 118 -24.50 -10.31 -10.45
N LYS A 119 -23.90 -11.19 -11.25
CA LYS A 119 -24.63 -12.19 -12.04
C LYS A 119 -25.37 -13.19 -11.15
N GLU A 120 -24.77 -13.61 -10.03
CA GLU A 120 -25.43 -14.51 -9.09
C GLU A 120 -26.57 -13.85 -8.32
N GLN A 121 -26.42 -12.59 -7.90
CA GLN A 121 -27.51 -11.85 -7.22
C GLN A 121 -28.71 -11.60 -8.15
N ASN A 122 -28.45 -11.26 -9.41
CA ASN A 122 -29.50 -11.07 -10.42
C ASN A 122 -30.21 -12.37 -10.82
N ARG A 123 -29.61 -13.55 -10.57
CA ARG A 123 -30.26 -14.86 -10.78
C ARG A 123 -31.12 -15.31 -9.61
N ARG A 124 -30.92 -14.74 -8.42
CA ARG A 124 -31.63 -15.10 -7.18
C ARG A 124 -32.79 -14.14 -6.86
N SER A 125 -32.91 -13.02 -7.58
CA SER A 125 -34.03 -12.07 -7.51
C SER A 125 -35.04 -12.34 -8.61
#